data_AF-A0AAJ0F6A1-F1
#
_entry.id   AF-A0AAJ0F6A1-F1
#
_cell.length_a   1.000
_cell.length_b   1.000
_cell.length_c   1.000
_cell.angle_alpha   90.00
_cell.angle_beta   90.00
_cell.angle_gamma   90.00
#
_symmetry.space_group_name_H-M   'P 1'
#
loop_
_entity.id
_entity.type
_entity.pdbx_description
1 polymer ?
#
loop_
_entity_poly.entity_id
_entity_poly.type
_entity_poly.pdbx_seq_one_letter_code
_entity_poly.pdbx_strand_id
1 'polypeptide(L)'
;MDRDQAASENLLDRENQLIADILDGFHTLIRLGTEKVSNAVTPGQAATDTMAVELTTHRMIKSVEDLLQLTRQLRELWVVGPLRGPGEGDDEAQKAIQKDAAAFFGMMNRARAEDRMRRVRESGGCMTYLEGNVEGNPGSGGPK
;
A
#
# COMPACT_ATOMS: atom_id res chain seq x y z
N MET A 1 20.45 -6.50 14.32
CA MET A 1 20.19 -7.18 13.03
C MET A 1 19.15 -8.28 13.16
N ASP A 2 18.75 -8.69 14.38
CA ASP A 2 17.78 -9.77 14.62
C ASP A 2 16.29 -9.37 14.44
N ARG A 3 15.97 -8.07 14.43
CA ARG A 3 14.57 -7.59 14.40
C ARG A 3 13.91 -7.72 13.02
N ASP A 4 14.68 -7.51 11.95
CA ASP A 4 14.20 -7.65 10.57
C ASP A 4 14.00 -9.12 10.19
N GLN A 5 14.81 -10.03 10.74
CA GLN A 5 14.63 -11.48 10.59
C GLN A 5 13.36 -11.96 11.28
N ALA A 6 13.12 -11.55 12.53
CA ALA A 6 11.89 -11.91 13.24
C ALA A 6 10.62 -11.34 12.57
N ALA A 7 10.70 -10.15 11.97
CA ALA A 7 9.58 -9.56 11.23
C ALA A 7 9.30 -10.28 9.90
N SER A 8 10.36 -10.65 9.17
CA SER A 8 10.22 -11.40 7.91
C SER A 8 9.79 -12.85 8.11
N GLU A 9 10.26 -13.54 9.15
CA GLU A 9 9.75 -14.86 9.55
C GLU A 9 8.25 -14.79 9.90
N ASN A 10 7.81 -13.79 10.66
CA ASN A 10 6.38 -13.60 10.96
C ASN A 10 5.52 -13.36 9.72
N LEU A 11 6.04 -12.69 8.69
CA LEU A 11 5.29 -12.45 7.45
C LEU A 11 5.14 -13.73 6.63
N LEU A 12 6.21 -14.52 6.51
CA LEU A 12 6.17 -15.80 5.79
C LEU A 12 5.28 -16.82 6.51
N ASP A 13 5.34 -16.87 7.84
CA ASP A 13 4.46 -17.73 8.64
C ASP A 13 2.99 -17.33 8.47
N ARG A 14 2.70 -16.03 8.45
CA ARG A 14 1.35 -15.50 8.22
C ARG A 14 0.86 -15.77 6.80
N GLU A 15 1.73 -15.65 5.80
CA GLU A 15 1.42 -16.04 4.41
C GLU A 15 1.05 -17.52 4.33
N ASN A 16 1.91 -18.40 4.86
CA ASN A 16 1.69 -19.84 4.86
C ASN A 16 0.38 -20.22 5.56
N GLN A 17 0.07 -19.56 6.67
CA GLN A 17 -1.18 -19.78 7.40
C GLN A 17 -2.41 -19.34 6.60
N LEU A 18 -2.35 -18.18 5.92
CA LEU A 18 -3.44 -17.70 5.06
C LEU A 18 -3.65 -18.61 3.85
N ILE A 19 -2.57 -19.09 3.22
CA ILE A 19 -2.66 -20.05 2.11
C ILE A 19 -3.28 -21.37 2.58
N ALA A 20 -2.87 -21.87 3.74
CA ALA A 20 -3.45 -23.07 4.34
C ALA A 20 -4.96 -22.89 4.62
N ASP A 21 -5.35 -21.73 5.17
CA ASP A 21 -6.76 -21.41 5.43
C ASP A 21 -7.60 -21.35 4.14
N ILE A 22 -7.06 -20.82 3.05
CA ILE A 22 -7.74 -20.81 1.74
C ILE A 22 -7.92 -22.23 1.20
N LEU A 23 -6.86 -23.04 1.24
CA LEU A 23 -6.89 -24.42 0.75
C LEU A 23 -7.84 -25.30 1.57
N ASP A 24 -7.85 -25.15 2.90
CA ASP A 24 -8.77 -25.86 3.79
C ASP A 24 -10.22 -25.42 3.58
N GLY A 25 -10.44 -24.11 3.39
CA GLY A 25 -11.75 -23.57 3.03
C GLY A 25 -12.28 -24.15 1.71
N PHE A 26 -11.43 -24.21 0.68
CA PHE A 26 -11.78 -24.78 -0.62
C PHE A 26 -12.07 -26.29 -0.53
N HIS A 27 -11.23 -27.04 0.18
CA HIS A 27 -11.44 -28.48 0.41
C HIS A 27 -12.75 -28.74 1.16
N THR A 28 -13.05 -27.95 2.18
CA THR A 28 -14.31 -28.04 2.94
C THR A 28 -15.53 -27.76 2.07
N LEU A 29 -15.44 -26.77 1.17
CA LEU A 29 -16.51 -26.44 0.24
C LEU A 29 -16.76 -27.57 -0.78
N ILE A 30 -15.69 -28.18 -1.32
CA ILE A 30 -15.82 -29.38 -2.17
C ILE A 30 -16.47 -30.52 -1.39
N ARG A 31 -16.06 -30.73 -0.13
CA ARG A 31 -16.62 -31.79 0.72
C ARG A 31 -18.13 -31.58 0.93
N LEU A 32 -18.56 -30.37 1.26
CA LEU A 32 -19.97 -30.00 1.40
C LEU A 32 -20.74 -30.21 0.09
N GLY A 33 -20.15 -29.84 -1.05
CA GLY A 33 -20.79 -29.99 -2.37
C GLY A 33 -20.82 -31.43 -2.91
N THR A 34 -19.95 -32.31 -2.42
CA THR A 34 -19.86 -33.73 -2.84
C THR A 34 -20.51 -34.68 -1.85
N GLU A 35 -21.06 -34.17 -0.73
CA GLU A 35 -21.76 -34.97 0.25
C GLU A 35 -22.99 -35.64 -0.39
N LYS A 36 -23.09 -36.97 -0.26
CA LYS A 36 -24.19 -37.71 -0.86
C LYS A 36 -25.48 -37.34 -0.15
N VAL A 37 -26.41 -36.72 -0.88
CA VAL A 37 -27.77 -36.50 -0.42
C VAL A 37 -28.41 -37.86 -0.19
N SER A 38 -28.44 -38.31 1.06
CA SER A 38 -29.20 -39.51 1.42
C SER A 38 -30.69 -39.18 1.38
N ASN A 39 -31.54 -40.18 1.11
CA ASN A 39 -33.00 -39.99 1.14
C ASN A 39 -33.55 -39.71 2.57
N ALA A 40 -32.69 -39.59 3.58
CA ALA A 40 -33.01 -39.30 4.97
C ALA A 40 -32.59 -37.88 5.41
N VAL A 41 -32.20 -36.99 4.48
CA VAL A 41 -31.84 -35.61 4.80
C VAL A 41 -33.07 -34.87 5.32
N THR A 42 -33.02 -34.50 6.59
CA THR A 42 -34.06 -33.69 7.25
C THR A 42 -33.92 -32.23 6.76
N PRO A 43 -35.00 -31.45 6.59
CA PRO A 43 -34.91 -30.04 6.17
C PRO A 43 -34.00 -29.18 7.08
N GLY A 44 -33.88 -29.52 8.36
CA GLY A 44 -32.91 -28.87 9.26
C GLY A 44 -31.44 -29.11 8.87
N GLN A 45 -31.13 -30.30 8.35
CA GLN A 45 -29.78 -30.64 7.87
C GLN A 45 -29.44 -29.88 6.58
N ALA A 46 -30.39 -29.77 5.64
CA ALA A 46 -30.19 -28.97 4.43
C ALA A 46 -29.95 -27.48 4.73
N ALA A 47 -30.63 -26.95 5.75
CA ALA A 47 -30.39 -25.57 6.22
C ALA A 47 -28.99 -25.41 6.84
N THR A 48 -28.52 -26.38 7.64
CA THR A 48 -27.16 -26.32 8.21
C THR A 48 -26.08 -26.42 7.13
N ASP A 49 -26.30 -27.25 6.11
CA ASP A 49 -25.34 -27.42 5.01
C ASP A 49 -25.25 -26.13 4.18
N THR A 50 -26.38 -25.46 3.94
CA THR A 50 -26.42 -24.16 3.26
C THR A 50 -25.67 -23.09 4.05
N MET A 51 -25.92 -22.99 5.36
CA MET A 51 -25.18 -22.07 6.24
C MET A 51 -23.68 -22.38 6.29
N ALA A 52 -23.30 -23.66 6.26
CA ALA A 52 -21.90 -24.07 6.25
C ALA A 52 -21.19 -23.65 4.95
N VAL A 53 -21.86 -23.76 3.80
CA VAL A 53 -21.33 -23.27 2.51
C VAL A 53 -21.16 -21.74 2.52
N GLU A 54 -22.14 -21.01 3.04
CA GLU A 54 -22.05 -19.55 3.15
C GLU A 54 -20.89 -19.11 4.05
N LEU A 55 -20.76 -19.72 5.24
CA LEU A 55 -19.72 -19.40 6.21
C LEU A 55 -18.32 -19.72 5.68
N THR A 56 -18.15 -20.88 5.04
CA THR A 56 -16.86 -21.29 4.45
C THR A 56 -16.45 -20.35 3.32
N THR A 57 -17.40 -19.91 2.49
CA THR A 57 -17.15 -18.93 1.43
C THR A 57 -16.71 -17.58 2.02
N HIS A 58 -17.39 -17.10 3.06
CA HIS A 58 -17.05 -15.84 3.72
C HIS A 58 -15.67 -15.90 4.40
N ARG A 59 -15.35 -17.03 5.04
CA ARG A 59 -14.01 -17.28 5.60
C ARG A 59 -12.94 -17.21 4.53
N MET A 60 -13.17 -17.83 3.37
CA MET A 60 -12.21 -17.83 2.26
C MET A 60 -11.99 -16.43 1.69
N ILE A 61 -13.05 -15.65 1.50
CA ILE A 61 -12.95 -14.24 1.06
C ILE A 61 -12.08 -13.45 2.04
N LYS A 62 -12.36 -13.58 3.35
CA LYS A 62 -11.57 -12.90 4.39
C LYS A 62 -10.09 -13.29 4.35
N SER A 63 -9.77 -14.57 4.17
CA SER A 63 -8.37 -15.01 4.07
C SER A 63 -7.65 -14.42 2.84
N VAL A 64 -8.37 -14.21 1.73
CA VAL A 64 -7.80 -13.54 0.54
C VAL A 64 -7.62 -12.04 0.79
N GLU A 65 -8.56 -11.38 1.46
CA GLU A 65 -8.43 -9.98 1.88
C GLU A 65 -7.22 -9.78 2.80
N ASP A 66 -7.03 -10.67 3.77
CA ASP A 66 -5.88 -10.65 4.69
C ASP A 66 -4.56 -10.86 3.93
N LEU A 67 -4.56 -11.70 2.88
CA LEU A 67 -3.40 -11.88 1.99
C LEU A 67 -3.10 -10.61 1.20
N LEU A 68 -4.13 -9.94 0.66
CA LEU A 68 -3.96 -8.66 -0.03
C LEU A 68 -3.41 -7.58 0.92
N GLN A 69 -3.87 -7.53 2.16
CA GLN A 69 -3.31 -6.65 3.20
C GLN A 69 -1.83 -6.96 3.45
N LEU A 70 -1.45 -8.23 3.53
CA LEU A 70 -0.04 -8.64 3.69
C LEU A 70 0.81 -8.16 2.50
N THR A 71 0.32 -8.30 1.26
CA THR A 71 1.06 -7.77 0.09
C THR A 71 1.21 -6.25 0.12
N ARG A 72 0.24 -5.54 0.69
CA ARG A 72 0.32 -4.09 0.87
C ARG A 72 1.37 -3.74 1.93
N GLN A 73 1.37 -4.43 3.08
CA GLN A 73 2.38 -4.26 4.12
C GLN A 73 3.79 -4.54 3.59
N LEU A 74 3.95 -5.58 2.75
CA LEU A 74 5.21 -5.87 2.10
C LEU A 74 5.64 -4.70 1.19
N ARG A 75 4.74 -4.19 0.34
CA ARG A 75 5.05 -3.01 -0.50
C ARG A 75 5.39 -1.77 0.33
N GLU A 76 4.71 -1.55 1.45
CA GLU A 76 5.01 -0.45 2.37
C GLU A 76 6.42 -0.61 2.98
N LEU A 77 6.80 -1.82 3.39
CA LEU A 77 8.16 -2.19 3.80
C LEU A 77 9.21 -1.88 2.72
N TRP A 78 8.91 -2.18 1.45
CA TRP A 78 9.80 -1.87 0.32
C TRP A 78 9.93 -0.37 0.03
N VAL A 79 8.88 0.42 0.26
CA VAL A 79 8.86 1.87 -0.01
C VAL A 79 9.45 2.69 1.14
N VAL A 80 9.18 2.30 2.38
CA VAL A 80 9.59 3.03 3.60
C VAL A 80 10.96 2.55 4.12
N GLY A 81 11.35 1.31 3.83
CA GLY A 81 12.51 0.66 4.42
C GLY A 81 12.15 -0.13 5.69
N PRO A 82 13.15 -0.70 6.42
CA PRO A 82 12.90 -1.60 7.55
C PRO A 82 11.98 -0.96 8.59
N LEU A 83 11.02 -1.74 9.12
CA LEU A 83 10.00 -1.30 10.08
C LEU A 83 10.66 -0.72 11.34
N ARG A 84 10.91 0.59 11.33
CA ARG A 84 11.21 1.33 12.55
C ARG A 84 9.92 1.40 13.38
N GLY A 85 10.04 1.40 14.71
CA GLY A 85 8.87 1.41 15.59
C GLY A 85 7.97 2.64 15.33
N PRO A 86 6.68 2.60 15.70
CA PRO A 86 5.79 3.75 15.54
C PRO A 86 6.37 4.98 16.24
N GLY A 87 6.71 6.02 15.48
CA GLY A 87 7.35 7.25 15.96
C GLY A 87 8.88 7.29 15.90
N GLU A 88 9.55 6.19 15.54
CA GLU A 88 11.01 6.15 15.42
C GLU A 88 11.44 6.42 13.97
N GLY A 89 11.92 7.63 13.69
CA GLY A 89 12.50 7.98 12.39
C GLY A 89 11.52 8.40 11.31
N ASP A 90 10.21 8.47 11.58
CA ASP A 90 9.24 9.10 10.67
C ASP A 90 9.60 10.56 10.40
N ASP A 91 10.03 11.30 11.43
CA ASP A 91 10.51 12.68 11.27
C ASP A 91 11.78 12.75 10.41
N GLU A 92 12.64 11.74 10.47
CA GLU A 92 13.87 11.69 9.67
C GLU A 92 13.57 11.34 8.20
N ALA A 93 12.69 10.36 7.98
CA ALA A 93 12.22 9.97 6.66
C ALA A 93 11.45 11.12 5.99
N GLN A 94 10.54 11.78 6.73
CA GLN A 94 9.80 12.94 6.27
C GLN A 94 10.74 14.11 5.95
N LYS A 95 11.79 14.35 6.76
CA LYS A 95 12.82 15.36 6.47
C LYS A 95 13.65 15.01 5.24
N ALA A 96 13.99 13.74 5.04
CA ALA A 96 14.70 13.29 3.85
C ALA A 96 13.85 13.50 2.58
N ILE A 97 12.58 13.08 2.63
CA ILE A 97 11.61 13.28 1.54
C ILE A 97 11.41 14.77 1.25
N GLN A 98 11.28 15.62 2.28
CA GLN A 98 11.16 17.07 2.10
C GLN A 98 12.43 17.69 1.50
N LYS A 99 13.62 17.20 1.88
CA LYS A 99 14.89 17.67 1.33
C LYS A 99 15.02 17.31 -0.15
N ASP A 100 14.66 16.08 -0.52
CA ASP A 100 14.70 15.61 -1.90
C ASP A 100 13.66 16.34 -2.75
N ALA A 101 12.45 16.56 -2.22
CA ALA A 101 11.43 17.37 -2.86
C ALA A 101 11.90 18.82 -3.07
N ALA A 102 12.52 19.46 -2.07
CA ALA A 102 13.05 20.81 -2.19
C ALA A 102 14.17 20.90 -3.25
N ALA A 103 15.06 19.90 -3.32
CA ALA A 103 16.09 19.82 -4.36
C ALA A 103 15.48 19.70 -5.76
N PHE A 104 14.45 18.86 -5.91
CA PHE A 104 13.72 18.68 -7.16
C PHE A 104 12.99 19.95 -7.60
N PHE A 105 12.28 20.62 -6.69
CA PHE A 105 11.62 21.91 -6.99
C PHE A 105 12.65 22.99 -7.36
N GLY A 106 13.80 23.03 -6.68
CA GLY A 106 14.90 23.95 -7.02
C GLY A 106 15.49 23.68 -8.42
N MET A 107 15.57 22.42 -8.84
CA MET A 107 16.00 22.04 -10.18
C MET A 107 14.94 22.40 -11.24
N MET A 108 13.67 22.13 -10.97
CA MET A 108 12.55 22.47 -11.86
C MET A 108 12.42 23.98 -12.05
N ASN A 109 12.60 24.75 -10.99
CA ASN A 109 12.56 26.21 -11.05
C ASN A 109 13.71 26.76 -11.91
N ARG A 110 14.92 26.20 -11.81
CA ARG A 110 16.05 26.55 -12.67
C ARG A 110 15.79 26.21 -14.14
N ALA A 111 15.36 24.98 -14.44
CA ALA A 111 15.03 24.57 -15.81
C ALA A 111 13.94 25.46 -16.43
N ARG A 112 12.90 25.81 -15.66
CA ARG A 112 11.86 26.74 -16.10
C ARG A 112 12.39 28.16 -16.28
N ALA A 113 13.31 28.62 -15.44
CA ALA A 113 13.93 29.94 -15.59
C ALA A 113 14.75 30.02 -16.89
N GLU A 114 15.48 28.97 -17.23
CA GLU A 114 16.23 28.86 -18.49
C GLU A 114 15.31 28.87 -19.71
N ASP A 115 14.27 28.03 -19.72
CA ASP A 115 13.30 27.99 -20.83
C ASP A 115 12.54 29.31 -20.97
N ARG A 116 12.20 29.97 -19.85
CA ARG A 116 11.58 31.29 -19.88
C ARG A 116 12.54 32.34 -20.41
N MET A 117 13.80 32.37 -19.95
CA MET A 117 14.86 33.27 -20.46
C MET A 117 15.10 33.10 -21.96
N ARG A 118 15.00 31.87 -22.48
CA ARG A 118 15.07 31.61 -23.92
C ARG A 118 13.93 32.30 -24.67
N ARG A 119 12.69 32.16 -24.19
CA ARG A 119 11.50 32.78 -24.81
C ARG A 119 11.52 34.32 -24.81
N VAL A 120 12.07 34.95 -23.77
CA VAL A 120 12.26 36.43 -23.70
C VAL A 120 13.20 36.92 -24.79
N ARG A 121 14.31 36.19 -24.95
CA ARG A 121 15.36 36.53 -25.92
C ARG A 121 14.82 36.37 -27.34
N GLU A 122 14.03 35.34 -27.58
CA GLU A 122 13.32 35.12 -28.84
C GLU A 122 12.27 36.22 -29.10
N SER A 123 11.61 36.77 -28.06
CA SER A 123 10.62 37.84 -28.21
C SER A 123 11.21 39.26 -28.29
N GLY A 124 12.54 39.43 -28.31
CA GLY A 124 13.22 40.72 -28.50
C GLY A 124 13.02 41.76 -27.39
N GLY A 125 12.53 41.35 -26.21
CA GLY A 125 12.13 42.27 -25.12
C GLY A 125 13.22 42.48 -24.06
N CYS A 126 13.53 43.73 -23.74
CA CYS A 126 14.35 44.17 -22.59
C CYS A 126 13.51 44.18 -21.30
N MET A 127 12.89 43.06 -20.93
CA MET A 127 12.10 42.96 -19.70
C MET A 127 12.76 41.98 -18.73
N THR A 128 12.89 42.37 -17.47
CA THR A 128 13.31 41.51 -16.37
C THR A 128 12.09 40.87 -15.70
N TYR A 129 12.17 39.57 -15.41
CA TYR A 129 11.04 38.81 -14.85
C TYR A 129 10.97 38.95 -13.34
N LEU A 130 9.74 39.00 -12.81
CA LEU A 130 9.45 38.80 -11.39
C LEU A 130 9.24 37.30 -11.14
N GLU A 131 10.06 36.72 -10.26
CA GLU A 131 9.92 35.31 -9.86
C GLU A 131 8.67 35.13 -8.99
N GLY A 132 7.66 34.46 -9.54
CA GLY A 132 6.56 33.90 -8.76
C GLY A 132 6.94 32.50 -8.26
N ASN A 133 6.86 32.28 -6.95
CA ASN A 133 7.14 30.97 -6.36
C ASN A 133 6.04 29.96 -6.73
N VAL A 134 6.40 28.69 -6.87
CA VAL A 134 5.44 27.61 -7.19
C VAL A 134 4.58 27.33 -5.95
N GLU A 135 3.26 27.31 -6.11
CA GLU A 135 2.35 26.84 -5.05
C GLU A 135 2.74 25.42 -4.61
N GLY A 136 2.99 25.24 -3.31
CA GLY A 136 3.44 23.97 -2.73
C GLY A 136 4.95 23.86 -2.46
N ASN A 137 5.75 24.91 -2.67
CA ASN A 137 7.15 24.93 -2.25
C ASN A 137 7.24 24.92 -0.70
N PRO A 138 7.84 23.89 -0.06
CA PRO A 138 7.90 23.79 1.40
C PRO A 138 8.77 24.88 2.06
N GLY A 139 9.53 25.65 1.28
CA GLY A 139 10.35 26.76 1.76
C GLY A 139 9.68 28.14 1.79
N SER A 140 8.40 28.28 1.43
CA SER A 140 7.73 29.60 1.36
C SER A 140 6.96 30.01 2.62
N GLY A 141 7.44 29.60 3.80
CA GLY A 141 7.02 30.19 5.07
C GLY A 141 7.69 31.54 5.26
N GLY A 142 7.14 32.60 4.67
CA GLY A 142 7.52 33.97 5.03
C GLY A 142 7.02 34.33 6.43
N PRO A 143 7.76 35.15 7.21
CA PRO A 143 7.25 35.66 8.48
C PRO A 143 6.01 36.53 8.23
N LYS A 144 5.05 36.47 9.16
CA LYS A 144 3.91 37.39 9.22
C LYS A 144 4.37 38.83 9.40
#